data_AF-A0ABD2NWV2-F1
#
_entry.id   AF-A0ABD2NWV2-F1
#
_cell.length_a   1.000
_cell.length_b   1.000
_cell.length_c   1.000
_cell.angle_alpha   90.00
_cell.angle_beta   90.00
_cell.angle_gamma   90.00
#
_symmetry.space_group_name_H-M   'P 1'
#
loop_
_entity.id
_entity.type
_entity.pdbx_description
1 polymer ?
#
loop_
_entity_poly.entity_id
_entity_poly.type
_entity_poly.pdbx_seq_one_letter_code
_entity_poly.pdbx_strand_id
1 'polypeptide(L)'
;MELNVFSPPFENLSSEQWDIVEQLIILLKPFEEITKNTSSTYSSISDVIPHVTTLSRYLQKEQLKQQTPQVDDLRQSLQDNLNFRPYIDAQIIYYQLYWTRHTKLFFYD
;
A
#
# COMPACT_ATOMS: atom_id res chain seq x y z
N MET A 1 35.59 34.66 -12.45
CA MET A 1 34.76 34.15 -11.34
C MET A 1 33.54 33.55 -12.02
N GLU A 2 33.60 32.26 -12.37
CA GLU A 2 32.46 31.58 -12.97
C GLU A 2 31.41 31.40 -11.88
N LEU A 3 30.21 31.92 -12.12
CA LEU A 3 29.07 31.70 -11.25
C LEU A 3 28.73 30.22 -11.33
N ASN A 4 28.98 29.50 -10.24
CA ASN A 4 28.51 28.14 -10.06
C ASN A 4 26.97 28.22 -9.99
N VAL A 5 26.32 28.11 -11.14
CA VAL A 5 24.87 28.03 -11.23
C VAL A 5 24.51 26.74 -10.52
N PHE A 6 23.96 26.85 -9.32
CA PHE A 6 23.36 25.73 -8.61
C PHE A 6 22.15 25.29 -9.42
N SER A 7 22.35 24.42 -10.41
CA SER A 7 21.26 23.77 -11.12
C SER A 7 20.60 22.83 -10.12
N PRO A 8 19.32 23.02 -9.77
CA PRO A 8 18.62 22.11 -8.89
C PRO A 8 18.67 20.69 -9.48
N PRO A 9 18.85 19.66 -8.63
CA PRO A 9 19.17 18.29 -9.06
C PRO A 9 18.12 17.62 -9.96
N PHE A 10 16.97 18.27 -10.17
CA PHE A 10 15.85 17.79 -10.98
C PHE A 10 15.81 18.36 -12.41
N GLU A 11 16.66 19.34 -12.76
CA GLU A 11 16.60 20.01 -14.08
C GLU A 11 16.98 19.12 -15.26
N ASN A 12 17.57 17.93 -15.03
CA ASN A 12 18.08 17.06 -16.10
C ASN A 12 17.63 15.60 -15.99
N LEU A 13 16.39 15.34 -15.53
CA LEU A 13 15.84 14.00 -15.70
C LEU A 13 15.58 13.72 -17.19
N SER A 14 16.07 12.58 -17.68
CA SER A 14 15.76 12.12 -19.03
C SER A 14 14.28 11.76 -19.16
N SER A 15 13.77 11.68 -20.40
CA SER A 15 12.39 11.24 -20.64
C SER A 15 12.09 9.87 -20.02
N GLU A 16 13.07 8.97 -20.03
CA GLU A 16 12.94 7.63 -19.43
C GLU A 16 12.86 7.71 -17.90
N GLN A 17 13.68 8.57 -17.27
CA GLN A 17 13.64 8.78 -15.84
C GLN A 17 12.32 9.41 -15.39
N TRP A 18 11.75 10.32 -16.19
CA TRP A 18 10.41 10.86 -15.94
C TRP A 18 9.31 9.80 -16.01
N ASP A 19 9.40 8.87 -16.97
CA ASP A 19 8.45 7.75 -17.07
C ASP A 19 8.53 6.86 -15.82
N ILE A 20 9.73 6.56 -15.32
CA ILE A 20 9.91 5.82 -14.06
C ILE A 20 9.26 6.57 -12.89
N VAL A 21 9.44 7.89 -12.80
CA VAL A 21 8.81 8.71 -11.74
C VAL A 21 7.29 8.65 -11.82
N GLU A 22 6.71 8.73 -13.02
CA GLU A 22 5.26 8.59 -13.21
C GLU A 22 4.77 7.22 -12.73
N GLN A 23 5.46 6.14 -13.09
CA GLN A 23 5.13 4.80 -12.63
C GLN A 23 5.26 4.64 -11.11
N LEU A 24 6.27 5.25 -10.48
CA LEU A 24 6.42 5.27 -9.02
C LEU A 24 5.26 6.00 -8.35
N ILE A 25 4.82 7.15 -8.90
CA ILE A 25 3.67 7.89 -8.38
C ILE A 25 2.42 7.03 -8.45
N ILE A 26 2.17 6.36 -9.59
CA ILE A 26 1.04 5.44 -9.74
C ILE A 26 1.11 4.34 -8.69
N LEU A 27 2.24 3.65 -8.58
CA LEU A 27 2.44 2.54 -7.64
C LEU A 27 2.24 2.96 -6.19
N LEU A 28 2.78 4.12 -5.78
CA LEU A 28 2.85 4.53 -4.38
C LEU A 28 1.66 5.36 -3.89
N LYS A 29 0.84 5.92 -4.77
CA LYS A 29 -0.33 6.72 -4.39
C LYS A 29 -1.23 6.10 -3.31
N PRO A 30 -1.68 4.83 -3.43
CA PRO A 30 -2.53 4.25 -2.37
C PRO A 30 -1.78 4.02 -1.05
N PHE A 31 -0.45 3.88 -1.07
CA PHE A 31 0.35 3.80 0.14
C PHE A 31 0.39 5.15 0.86
N GLU A 32 0.58 6.25 0.12
CA GLU A 32 0.53 7.61 0.68
C GLU A 32 -0.83 7.86 1.36
N GLU A 33 -1.94 7.56 0.68
CA GLU A 33 -3.29 7.74 1.21
C GLU A 33 -3.52 6.95 2.51
N ILE A 34 -3.13 5.68 2.53
CA ILE A 34 -3.26 4.82 3.72
C ILE A 34 -2.35 5.27 4.85
N THR A 35 -1.10 5.64 4.56
CA THR A 35 -0.18 6.17 5.57
C THR A 35 -0.72 7.45 6.19
N LYS A 36 -1.29 8.36 5.38
CA LYS A 36 -1.91 9.59 5.85
C LYS A 36 -3.09 9.31 6.78
N ASN A 37 -3.96 8.37 6.41
CA ASN A 37 -5.11 7.98 7.22
C ASN A 37 -4.66 7.33 8.54
N THR A 38 -3.70 6.40 8.47
CA THR A 38 -3.22 5.63 9.62
C THR A 38 -2.40 6.47 10.60
N SER A 39 -1.75 7.53 10.11
CA SER A 39 -1.00 8.47 10.95
C SER A 39 -1.90 9.48 11.68
N SER A 40 -3.22 9.45 11.45
CA SER A 40 -4.16 10.33 12.15
C SER A 40 -4.36 9.87 13.60
N THR A 41 -4.61 10.82 14.49
CA THR A 41 -4.90 10.55 15.91
C THR A 41 -6.19 9.74 16.13
N TYR A 42 -7.05 9.67 15.10
CA TYR A 42 -8.30 8.93 15.13
C TYR A 42 -8.18 7.53 14.52
N SER A 43 -7.02 7.14 14.00
CA SER A 43 -6.82 5.81 13.44
C SER A 43 -6.75 4.75 14.54
N SER A 44 -7.35 3.60 14.27
CA SER A 44 -7.31 2.43 15.13
C SER A 44 -6.53 1.28 14.47
N ILE A 45 -6.07 0.32 15.27
CA ILE A 45 -5.44 -0.92 14.77
C ILE A 45 -6.42 -1.71 13.89
N SER A 46 -7.72 -1.63 14.17
CA SER A 46 -8.77 -2.25 13.35
C SER A 46 -8.84 -1.70 11.92
N ASP A 47 -8.37 -0.46 11.68
CA ASP A 47 -8.33 0.14 10.34
C ASP A 47 -7.14 -0.38 9.51
N VAL A 48 -6.07 -0.82 10.16
CA VAL A 48 -4.84 -1.26 9.49
C VAL A 48 -5.06 -2.57 8.73
N ILE A 49 -5.85 -3.49 9.28
CA ILE A 49 -6.14 -4.79 8.66
C ILE A 49 -6.76 -4.64 7.26
N PRO A 50 -7.91 -3.94 7.09
CA PRO A 50 -8.50 -3.75 5.77
C PRO A 50 -7.60 -2.93 4.84
N HIS A 51 -6.78 -2.01 5.37
CA HIS A 51 -5.79 -1.28 4.56
C HIS A 51 -4.70 -2.20 3.98
N VAL A 52 -4.13 -3.10 4.79
CA VAL A 52 -3.15 -4.10 4.32
C VAL A 52 -3.76 -5.03 3.27
N THR A 53 -4.98 -5.52 3.50
CA THR A 53 -5.71 -6.34 2.51
C THR A 53 -5.95 -5.57 1.21
N THR A 54 -6.31 -4.29 1.30
CA THR A 54 -6.54 -3.42 0.14
C THR A 54 -5.26 -3.22 -0.67
N LEU A 55 -4.13 -2.94 0.00
CA LEU A 55 -2.83 -2.81 -0.66
C LEU A 55 -2.37 -4.11 -1.31
N SER A 56 -2.54 -5.26 -0.63
CA SER A 56 -2.19 -6.57 -1.22
C SER A 56 -2.98 -6.85 -2.50
N ARG A 57 -4.30 -6.60 -2.48
CA ARG A 57 -5.15 -6.72 -3.69
C ARG A 57 -4.78 -5.74 -4.77
N TYR A 58 -4.40 -4.52 -4.41
CA TYR A 58 -3.94 -3.50 -5.35
C TYR A 58 -2.69 -3.95 -6.11
N LEU A 59 -1.68 -4.47 -5.39
CA LEU A 59 -0.43 -4.95 -5.99
C LEU A 59 -0.58 -6.17 -6.90
N GLN A 60 -1.69 -6.91 -6.76
CA GLN A 60 -2.05 -8.07 -7.58
C GLN A 60 -2.79 -7.71 -8.88
N LYS A 61 -3.15 -6.44 -9.10
CA LYS A 61 -3.89 -6.05 -10.31
C LYS A 61 -3.01 -6.15 -11.55
N GLU A 62 -3.42 -6.94 -12.53
CA GLU A 62 -2.74 -7.02 -13.84
C GLU A 62 -2.63 -5.64 -14.52
N GLN A 63 -3.65 -4.80 -14.37
CA GLN A 63 -3.66 -3.44 -14.88
C GLN A 63 -2.53 -2.59 -14.30
N LEU A 64 -2.23 -2.75 -13.00
CA LEU A 64 -1.12 -2.05 -12.35
C LEU A 64 0.22 -2.51 -12.96
N LYS A 65 0.39 -3.83 -13.13
CA LYS A 65 1.59 -4.40 -13.75
C LYS A 65 1.83 -3.87 -15.17
N GLN A 66 0.75 -3.68 -15.94
CA GLN A 66 0.81 -3.08 -17.28
C GLN A 66 1.16 -1.60 -17.25
N GLN A 67 0.72 -0.86 -16.23
CA GLN A 67 0.96 0.57 -16.08
C GLN A 67 2.34 0.89 -15.47
N THR A 68 2.92 -0.03 -14.70
CA THR A 68 4.19 0.20 -13.99
C THR A 68 5.25 -0.86 -14.30
N PRO A 69 5.55 -1.17 -15.58
CA PRO A 69 6.46 -2.25 -15.95
C PRO A 69 7.92 -2.00 -15.53
N GLN A 70 8.37 -0.75 -15.48
CA GLN A 70 9.75 -0.40 -15.12
C GLN A 70 10.03 -0.49 -13.62
N VAL A 71 8.99 -0.60 -12.80
CA VAL A 71 9.08 -0.67 -11.33
C VAL A 71 8.42 -1.95 -10.78
N ASP A 72 8.30 -2.99 -11.60
CA ASP A 72 7.69 -4.27 -11.22
C ASP A 72 8.44 -4.95 -10.07
N ASP A 73 9.77 -4.80 -10.01
CA ASP A 73 10.60 -5.31 -8.91
C ASP A 73 10.21 -4.68 -7.57
N LEU A 74 9.95 -3.37 -7.56
CA LEU A 74 9.47 -2.66 -6.37
C LEU A 74 8.06 -3.11 -6.00
N ARG A 75 7.16 -3.25 -6.99
CA ARG A 75 5.80 -3.78 -6.76
C ARG A 75 5.86 -5.16 -6.12
N GLN A 76 6.71 -6.04 -6.62
CA GLN A 76 6.89 -7.39 -6.10
C GLN A 76 7.47 -7.38 -4.68
N SER A 77 8.49 -6.56 -4.43
CA SER A 77 9.04 -6.39 -3.09
C SER A 77 8.00 -5.90 -2.09
N LEU A 78 7.18 -4.91 -2.45
CA LEU A 78 6.07 -4.43 -1.61
C LEU A 78 5.05 -5.54 -1.35
N GLN A 79 4.74 -6.35 -2.37
CA GLN A 79 3.80 -7.45 -2.27
C GLN A 79 4.29 -8.52 -1.30
N ASP A 80 5.57 -8.90 -1.41
CA ASP A 80 6.19 -9.89 -0.53
C ASP A 80 6.23 -9.40 0.92
N ASN A 81 6.54 -8.11 1.14
CA ASN A 81 6.55 -7.51 2.47
C ASN A 81 5.14 -7.44 3.11
N LEU A 82 4.08 -7.25 2.32
CA LEU A 82 2.71 -7.30 2.82
C LEU A 82 2.26 -8.74 3.11
N ASN A 83 2.71 -9.71 2.32
CA ASN A 83 2.40 -11.13 2.51
C ASN A 83 3.15 -11.76 3.71
N PHE A 84 4.28 -11.19 4.13
CA PHE A 84 5.08 -11.69 5.28
C PHE A 84 4.45 -11.44 6.67
N ARG A 85 3.14 -11.12 6.75
CA ARG A 85 2.41 -10.94 8.02
C ARG A 85 1.40 -12.07 8.27
N PRO A 86 1.84 -13.29 8.66
CA PRO A 86 0.95 -14.36 9.13
C PRO A 86 0.22 -14.02 10.45
N TYR A 87 0.47 -12.84 11.03
CA TYR A 87 -0.15 -12.39 12.29
C TYR A 87 -1.57 -11.81 12.10
N ILE A 88 -1.89 -11.29 10.91
CA ILE A 88 -3.20 -10.69 10.64
C ILE A 88 -4.26 -11.77 10.38
N ASP A 89 -3.92 -12.87 9.70
CA ASP A 89 -4.87 -13.95 9.41
C ASP A 89 -5.39 -14.65 10.69
N ALA A 90 -4.54 -14.83 11.70
CA ALA A 90 -4.94 -15.41 12.97
C ALA A 90 -5.92 -14.51 13.75
N GLN A 91 -5.73 -13.18 13.70
CA GLN A 91 -6.66 -12.23 14.31
C GLN A 91 -7.96 -12.11 13.50
N ILE A 92 -7.91 -12.13 12.17
CA ILE A 92 -9.12 -12.14 11.33
C ILE A 92 -9.97 -13.37 11.62
N ILE A 93 -9.38 -14.57 11.67
CA ILE A 93 -10.09 -15.80 12.03
C ILE A 93 -10.68 -15.68 13.43
N TYR A 94 -9.93 -15.18 14.41
CA TYR A 94 -10.43 -14.97 15.77
C TYR A 94 -11.64 -14.03 15.82
N TYR A 95 -11.55 -12.84 15.21
CA TYR A 95 -12.66 -11.88 15.19
C TYR A 95 -13.85 -12.40 14.39
N GLN A 96 -13.64 -12.99 13.21
CA GLN A 96 -14.72 -13.59 12.41
C GLN A 96 -15.46 -14.71 13.17
N LEU A 97 -14.72 -15.58 13.89
CA LEU A 97 -15.31 -16.61 14.73
C LEU A 97 -16.02 -16.03 15.96
N TYR A 98 -15.46 -15.00 16.60
CA TYR A 98 -16.06 -14.31 17.75
C TYR A 98 -17.40 -13.66 17.40
N TRP A 99 -17.45 -12.90 16.30
CA TRP A 99 -18.69 -12.26 15.81
C TRP A 99 -19.73 -13.29 15.34
N THR A 100 -19.31 -14.38 14.69
CA THR A 100 -20.22 -15.46 14.27
C THR A 100 -20.82 -16.24 15.45
N ARG A 101 -20.07 -16.36 16.55
CA ARG A 101 -20.52 -17.08 17.75
C ARG A 101 -21.42 -16.23 18.64
N HIS A 102 -21.16 -14.92 18.74
CA HIS A 102 -22.02 -14.01 19.50
C HIS A 102 -23.33 -13.67 18.79
N THR A 103 -23.36 -13.55 17.46
CA THR A 103 -24.62 -13.33 16.72
C THR A 103 -25.61 -14.48 16.90
N LYS A 104 -25.15 -15.74 16.90
CA LYS A 104 -26.01 -16.91 17.16
C LYS A 104 -26.60 -16.98 18.57
N LEU A 105 -26.02 -16.29 19.56
CA LEU A 105 -26.54 -16.23 20.93
C LEU A 105 -27.66 -15.19 21.10
N PHE A 106 -27.79 -14.22 20.17
CA PHE A 106 -28.86 -13.20 20.20
C PHE A 106 -30.10 -13.57 19.37
N PHE A 107 -30.07 -14.67 18.62
CA PHE A 107 -31.21 -15.15 17.81
C PHE A 107 -31.89 -16.41 18.40
N TYR A 108 -31.57 -16.76 19.65
CA TYR A 108 -32.16 -17.89 20.39
C TYR A 108 -32.66 -17.45 21.78
N ASP A 109 -33.39 -16.32 21.82
CA ASP A 109 -34.36 -16.00 22.88
C ASP A 109 -35.77 -15.94 22.25
#